data_AF-A0A7C9TUN3-F1
#
_entry.id   AF-A0A7C9TUN3-F1
#
_cell.length_a   1.000
_cell.length_b   1.000
_cell.length_c   1.000
_cell.angle_alpha   90.00
_cell.angle_beta   90.00
_cell.angle_gamma   90.00
#
_symmetry.space_group_name_H-M   'P 1'
#
loop_
_entity.id
_entity.type
_entity.pdbx_description
1 polymer ?
#
loop_
_entity_poly.entity_id
_entity_poly.type
_entity_poly.pdbx_seq_one_letter_code
_entity_poly.pdbx_strand_id
1 'polypeptide(L)'
;MPHALFPIPLFPIPYTPHPTPHTLIAIMLKIFELILAIALLVVAAILRSPSLANYREGLFWLCLVGGAILIFAQIFFLRRARDRRIKLISFLVLAVSFASLSTNLTLAIKFNLVKQSVLDAEPSRLAKLGQHFVVGYRDSEEIAALIEKRAIGGVFITARNIEGKSKTEIQQEILGWQETRRRQGLSPLWIAADQEGGIVSRLSPPLTYLPPLSEIIAENIDIEESKKAAIEYAELQGRELAEIGINLNFAPVVDLNKGALNPEDKYSLIYKRAISADKDVVAKVASWYCQTLEKHRVGCTLKHFPGLGRVAADTHVEDAELNASLEELREDDWVPFRAVIENTRSLIMLSHAKLMAVDSDRPVSFSHKAIVNILREDWQYDGILITDDFCMRAAYNNKLGLAGAIVAAMNASVDLILIAFDSDLYYPAMHFLLQAEAAGKLDKAMLEKSRRRLLDWEWGMEHRALGIGHWALGIGRSEKSKVKSQK
;
A
#
# COMPACT_ATOMS: atom_id res chain seq x y z
N MET A 1 76.27 -58.30 -21.92
CA MET A 1 76.70 -56.90 -21.78
C MET A 1 75.54 -56.09 -21.21
N PRO A 2 75.79 -55.21 -20.23
CA PRO A 2 74.76 -54.49 -19.48
C PRO A 2 74.31 -53.18 -20.16
N HIS A 3 73.09 -52.75 -19.81
CA HIS A 3 72.49 -51.41 -19.87
C HIS A 3 72.60 -50.51 -21.11
N ALA A 4 71.44 -50.14 -21.66
CA ALA A 4 71.14 -48.75 -22.01
C ALA A 4 69.64 -48.47 -21.76
N LEU A 5 69.30 -48.07 -20.54
CA LEU A 5 68.01 -47.43 -20.23
C LEU A 5 68.08 -45.99 -20.76
N PHE A 6 67.20 -45.66 -21.72
CA PHE A 6 67.02 -44.29 -22.18
C PHE A 6 66.43 -43.42 -21.05
N PRO A 7 66.95 -42.22 -20.78
CA PRO A 7 66.35 -41.33 -19.79
C PRO A 7 65.05 -40.74 -20.36
N ILE A 8 63.96 -40.90 -19.61
CA ILE A 8 62.71 -40.17 -19.83
C ILE A 8 62.96 -38.71 -19.45
N PRO A 9 62.67 -37.72 -20.30
CA PRO A 9 62.80 -36.31 -19.92
C PRO A 9 61.76 -35.99 -18.83
N LEU A 10 62.23 -35.76 -17.61
CA LEU A 10 61.45 -35.13 -16.55
C LEU A 10 61.14 -33.69 -17.00
N PHE A 11 59.92 -33.46 -17.49
CA PHE A 11 59.42 -32.10 -17.64
C PHE A 11 59.37 -31.45 -16.26
N PRO A 12 59.99 -30.27 -16.05
CA PRO A 12 59.88 -29.58 -14.77
C PRO A 12 58.42 -29.24 -14.52
N ILE A 13 57.87 -29.75 -13.42
CA ILE A 13 56.57 -29.30 -12.89
C ILE A 13 56.72 -27.78 -12.68
N PRO A 14 55.88 -26.93 -13.30
CA PRO A 14 56.00 -25.50 -13.13
C PRO A 14 55.81 -25.15 -11.65
N TYR A 15 56.89 -24.75 -10.99
CA TYR A 15 56.84 -24.19 -9.64
C TYR A 15 56.04 -22.90 -9.69
N THR A 16 54.77 -22.95 -9.31
CA THR A 16 54.00 -21.73 -9.04
C THR A 16 54.42 -21.22 -7.67
N PRO A 17 55.18 -20.12 -7.56
CA PRO A 17 55.58 -19.62 -6.25
C PRO A 17 54.32 -19.33 -5.42
N HIS A 18 54.31 -19.83 -4.17
CA HIS A 18 53.25 -19.48 -3.23
C HIS A 18 53.18 -17.95 -3.09
N PRO A 19 51.97 -17.37 -3.09
CA PRO A 19 51.80 -15.93 -2.99
C PRO A 19 52.43 -15.42 -1.68
N THR A 20 53.21 -14.35 -1.77
CA THR A 20 53.76 -13.69 -0.58
C THR A 20 52.62 -13.17 0.32
N PRO A 21 52.84 -13.02 1.64
CA PRO A 21 51.85 -12.44 2.55
C PRO A 21 51.29 -11.08 2.06
N HIS A 22 52.14 -10.24 1.46
CA HIS A 22 51.73 -8.98 0.87
C HIS A 22 50.78 -9.15 -0.34
N THR A 23 51.05 -10.15 -1.19
CA THR A 23 50.17 -10.48 -2.32
C THR A 23 48.81 -11.01 -1.83
N LEU A 24 48.81 -11.83 -0.77
CA LEU A 24 47.58 -12.32 -0.15
C LEU A 24 46.73 -11.18 0.42
N ILE A 25 47.34 -10.26 1.17
CA ILE A 25 46.65 -9.07 1.70
C ILE A 25 46.06 -8.22 0.57
N ALA A 26 46.83 -7.97 -0.50
CA ALA A 26 46.35 -7.20 -1.64
C ALA A 26 45.17 -7.88 -2.37
N ILE A 27 45.20 -9.21 -2.50
CA ILE A 27 44.08 -9.98 -3.03
C ILE A 27 42.86 -9.85 -2.12
N MET A 28 43.01 -9.99 -0.80
CA MET A 28 41.92 -9.84 0.16
C MET A 28 41.27 -8.45 0.09
N LEU A 29 42.06 -7.38 -0.01
CA LEU A 29 41.53 -6.02 -0.17
C LEU A 29 40.72 -5.87 -1.46
N LYS A 30 41.16 -6.48 -2.58
CA LYS A 30 40.40 -6.45 -3.84
C LYS A 30 39.13 -7.28 -3.79
N ILE A 31 39.13 -8.40 -3.06
CA ILE A 31 37.90 -9.17 -2.81
C ILE A 31 36.92 -8.33 -1.99
N PHE A 32 37.38 -7.62 -0.96
CA PHE A 32 36.54 -6.72 -0.17
C PHE A 32 35.94 -5.59 -1.03
N GLU A 33 36.75 -4.93 -1.87
CA GLU A 33 36.24 -3.93 -2.82
C GLU A 33 35.19 -4.51 -3.79
N LEU A 34 35.35 -5.78 -4.21
CA LEU A 34 34.39 -6.46 -5.08
C LEU A 34 33.06 -6.71 -4.35
N ILE A 35 33.12 -7.16 -3.09
CA ILE A 35 31.92 -7.32 -2.25
C ILE A 35 31.20 -5.97 -2.10
N LEU A 36 31.93 -4.89 -1.86
CA LEU A 36 31.37 -3.55 -1.78
C LEU A 36 30.71 -3.13 -3.11
N ALA A 37 31.38 -3.35 -4.25
CA ALA A 37 30.82 -3.04 -5.57
C ALA A 37 29.52 -3.83 -5.83
N ILE A 38 29.47 -5.12 -5.45
CA ILE A 38 28.28 -5.96 -5.57
C ILE A 38 27.16 -5.43 -4.66
N ALA A 39 27.47 -5.06 -3.42
CA ALA A 39 26.49 -4.48 -2.50
C ALA A 39 25.88 -3.19 -3.06
N LEU A 40 26.70 -2.30 -3.63
CA LEU A 40 26.20 -1.08 -4.29
C LEU A 40 25.31 -1.41 -5.49
N LEU A 41 25.66 -2.40 -6.30
CA LEU A 41 24.83 -2.82 -7.44
C LEU A 41 23.47 -3.36 -6.97
N VAL A 42 23.45 -4.18 -5.92
CA VAL A 42 22.20 -4.69 -5.34
C VAL A 42 21.35 -3.54 -4.83
N VAL A 43 21.91 -2.62 -4.03
CA VAL A 43 21.20 -1.43 -3.54
C VAL A 43 20.66 -0.60 -4.70
N ALA A 44 21.47 -0.34 -5.73
CA ALA A 44 21.05 0.41 -6.91
C ALA A 44 19.87 -0.25 -7.64
N ALA A 45 19.86 -1.58 -7.74
CA ALA A 45 18.79 -2.34 -8.41
C ALA A 45 17.46 -2.30 -7.63
N ILE A 46 17.50 -2.23 -6.30
CA ILE A 46 16.30 -2.21 -5.44
C ILE A 46 15.97 -0.82 -4.89
N LEU A 47 16.72 0.23 -5.24
CA LEU A 47 16.61 1.57 -4.64
C LEU A 47 15.21 2.18 -4.70
N ARG A 48 14.41 1.78 -5.68
CA ARG A 48 13.03 2.22 -5.90
C ARG A 48 11.98 1.32 -5.25
N SER A 49 12.38 0.35 -4.44
CA SER A 49 11.44 -0.39 -3.60
C SER A 49 10.86 0.54 -2.52
N PRO A 50 9.59 0.34 -2.13
CA PRO A 50 8.99 1.09 -1.02
C PRO A 50 9.75 0.89 0.29
N SER A 51 10.32 -0.29 0.53
CA SER A 51 11.10 -0.59 1.75
C SER A 51 12.32 0.32 1.96
N LEU A 52 12.82 0.96 0.91
CA LEU A 52 13.94 1.90 0.98
C LEU A 52 13.50 3.38 0.89
N ALA A 53 12.21 3.68 0.87
CA ALA A 53 11.69 5.04 0.63
C ALA A 53 12.32 6.09 1.55
N ASN A 54 12.42 5.80 2.86
CA ASN A 54 12.99 6.72 3.84
C ASN A 54 14.50 6.96 3.68
N TYR A 55 15.24 6.05 3.05
CA TYR A 55 16.70 6.13 2.88
C TYR A 55 17.13 6.38 1.44
N ARG A 56 16.16 6.46 0.51
CA ARG A 56 16.37 6.45 -0.94
C ARG A 56 17.36 7.51 -1.39
N GLU A 57 17.22 8.73 -0.88
CA GLU A 57 18.10 9.84 -1.27
C GLU A 57 19.54 9.61 -0.81
N GLY A 58 19.75 9.23 0.45
CA GLY A 58 21.09 8.91 0.96
C GLY A 58 21.72 7.72 0.23
N LEU A 59 20.95 6.66 -0.01
CA LEU A 59 21.40 5.48 -0.75
C LEU A 59 21.69 5.79 -2.23
N PHE A 60 20.96 6.71 -2.85
CA PHE A 60 21.24 7.19 -4.20
C PHE A 60 22.64 7.81 -4.26
N TRP A 61 22.95 8.74 -3.36
CA TRP A 61 24.26 9.39 -3.29
C TRP A 61 25.37 8.43 -2.89
N LEU A 62 25.09 7.48 -1.99
CA LEU A 62 26.03 6.41 -1.64
C LEU A 62 26.40 5.57 -2.86
N CYS A 63 25.42 5.15 -3.67
CA CYS A 63 25.67 4.39 -4.89
C CYS A 63 26.42 5.22 -5.94
N LEU A 64 26.07 6.50 -6.08
CA LEU A 64 26.68 7.42 -7.04
C LEU A 64 28.15 7.71 -6.70
N VAL A 65 28.41 8.21 -5.48
CA VAL A 65 29.75 8.61 -5.03
C VAL A 65 30.61 7.38 -4.76
N GLY A 66 30.08 6.37 -4.05
CA GLY A 66 30.80 5.13 -3.76
C GLY A 66 31.19 4.38 -5.03
N GLY A 67 30.27 4.27 -5.99
CA GLY A 67 30.54 3.68 -7.31
C GLY A 67 31.63 4.45 -8.06
N ALA A 68 31.57 5.79 -8.09
CA ALA A 68 32.58 6.62 -8.74
C ALA A 68 33.98 6.45 -8.09
N ILE A 69 34.06 6.46 -6.76
CA ILE A 69 35.34 6.27 -6.03
C ILE A 69 35.96 4.92 -6.41
N LEU A 70 35.19 3.84 -6.41
CA LEU A 70 35.68 2.51 -6.79
C LEU A 70 36.19 2.49 -8.23
N ILE A 71 35.46 3.11 -9.16
CA ILE A 71 35.87 3.23 -10.58
C ILE A 71 37.21 3.95 -10.69
N PHE A 72 37.34 5.14 -10.10
CA PHE A 72 38.58 5.93 -10.17
C PHE A 72 39.76 5.18 -9.53
N ALA A 73 39.54 4.54 -8.39
CA ALA A 73 40.55 3.71 -7.73
C ALA A 73 41.01 2.58 -8.65
N GLN A 74 40.09 1.83 -9.29
CA GLN A 74 40.47 0.72 -10.16
C GLN A 74 41.21 1.16 -11.42
N ILE A 75 40.82 2.28 -12.04
CA ILE A 75 41.55 2.82 -13.21
C ILE A 75 43.01 3.09 -12.87
N PHE A 76 43.27 3.64 -11.68
CA PHE A 76 44.62 3.91 -11.21
C PHE A 76 45.40 2.63 -10.87
N PHE A 77 44.76 1.69 -10.17
CA PHE A 77 45.38 0.42 -9.78
C PHE A 77 45.72 -0.49 -10.97
N LEU A 78 44.81 -0.59 -11.95
CA LEU A 78 45.02 -1.43 -13.14
C LEU A 78 46.24 -0.99 -13.96
N ARG A 79 46.57 0.31 -13.96
CA ARG A 79 47.78 0.85 -14.59
C ARG A 79 49.09 0.43 -13.89
N ARG A 80 49.03 0.06 -12.60
CA ARG A 80 50.21 -0.20 -11.75
C ARG A 80 50.38 -1.66 -11.34
N ALA A 81 49.29 -2.43 -11.31
CA ALA A 81 49.32 -3.82 -10.87
C ALA A 81 50.19 -4.69 -11.80
N ARG A 82 50.93 -5.65 -11.23
CA ARG A 82 51.73 -6.63 -11.99
C ARG A 82 51.16 -8.06 -11.88
N ASP A 83 50.55 -8.42 -10.74
CA ASP A 83 49.92 -9.74 -10.54
C ASP A 83 48.63 -9.87 -11.36
N ARG A 84 48.50 -10.98 -12.11
CA ARG A 84 47.35 -11.25 -12.99
C ARG A 84 46.04 -11.43 -12.22
N ARG A 85 46.06 -12.03 -11.03
CA ARG A 85 44.86 -12.24 -10.21
C ARG A 85 44.34 -10.91 -9.68
N ILE A 86 45.23 -10.05 -9.20
CA ILE A 86 44.86 -8.70 -8.73
C ILE A 86 44.26 -7.89 -9.88
N LYS A 87 44.86 -7.95 -11.09
CA LYS A 87 44.28 -7.30 -12.29
C LYS A 87 42.89 -7.82 -12.61
N LEU A 88 42.69 -9.13 -12.56
CA LEU A 88 41.40 -9.74 -12.83
C LEU A 88 40.34 -9.26 -11.84
N ILE A 89 40.63 -9.31 -10.54
CA ILE A 89 39.68 -8.85 -9.51
C ILE A 89 39.42 -7.35 -9.65
N SER A 90 40.45 -6.52 -9.85
CA SER A 90 40.28 -5.08 -10.11
C SER A 90 39.43 -4.78 -11.35
N PHE A 91 39.54 -5.59 -12.41
CA PHE A 91 38.66 -5.46 -13.57
C PHE A 91 37.21 -5.81 -13.23
N LEU A 92 36.98 -6.87 -12.44
CA LEU A 92 35.64 -7.22 -11.96
C LEU A 92 35.06 -6.10 -11.07
N VAL A 93 35.83 -5.55 -10.14
CA VAL A 93 35.41 -4.39 -9.31
C VAL A 93 35.00 -3.23 -10.22
N LEU A 94 35.86 -2.87 -11.19
CA LEU A 94 35.57 -1.79 -12.13
C LEU A 94 34.27 -2.04 -12.91
N ALA A 95 34.08 -3.24 -13.45
CA ALA A 95 32.90 -3.61 -14.22
C ALA A 95 31.61 -3.56 -13.37
N VAL A 96 31.65 -4.13 -12.15
CA VAL A 96 30.49 -4.14 -11.24
C VAL A 96 30.18 -2.73 -10.74
N SER A 97 31.18 -1.91 -10.42
CA SER A 97 30.96 -0.51 -10.04
C SER A 97 30.36 0.32 -11.17
N PHE A 98 30.78 0.09 -12.43
CA PHE A 98 30.16 0.73 -13.59
C PHE A 98 28.71 0.28 -13.79
N ALA A 99 28.43 -1.01 -13.65
CA ALA A 99 27.08 -1.55 -13.70
C ALA A 99 26.19 -0.95 -12.60
N SER A 100 26.71 -0.81 -11.37
CA SER A 100 26.01 -0.19 -10.24
C SER A 100 25.64 1.26 -10.56
N LEU A 101 26.62 2.05 -11.01
CA LEU A 101 26.43 3.46 -11.35
C LEU A 101 25.41 3.62 -12.50
N SER A 102 25.58 2.83 -13.56
CA SER A 102 24.68 2.84 -14.72
C SER A 102 23.26 2.45 -14.35
N THR A 103 23.08 1.42 -13.51
CA THR A 103 21.76 0.99 -13.01
C THR A 103 21.10 2.11 -12.20
N ASN A 104 21.84 2.69 -11.25
CA ASN A 104 21.33 3.76 -10.39
C ASN A 104 20.86 4.98 -11.21
N LEU A 105 21.68 5.44 -12.15
CA LEU A 105 21.34 6.57 -13.02
C LEU A 105 20.19 6.24 -13.99
N THR A 106 20.20 5.06 -14.61
CA THR A 106 19.15 4.66 -15.56
C THR A 106 17.78 4.59 -14.88
N LEU A 107 17.71 4.00 -13.68
CA LEU A 107 16.46 3.92 -12.93
C LEU A 107 15.98 5.29 -12.45
N ALA A 108 16.90 6.17 -12.04
CA ALA A 108 16.56 7.55 -11.68
C ALA A 108 16.04 8.36 -12.89
N ILE A 109 16.71 8.27 -14.04
CA ILE A 109 16.26 8.91 -15.28
C ILE A 109 14.89 8.36 -15.69
N LYS A 110 14.72 7.04 -15.73
CA LYS A 110 13.44 6.41 -16.08
C LYS A 110 12.32 6.87 -15.17
N PHE A 111 12.55 6.91 -13.85
CA PHE A 111 11.57 7.41 -12.90
C PHE A 111 11.19 8.87 -13.18
N ASN A 112 12.19 9.75 -13.37
CA ASN A 112 11.93 11.16 -13.64
C ASN A 112 11.16 11.35 -14.96
N LEU A 113 11.48 10.58 -16.01
CA LEU A 113 10.73 10.60 -17.26
C LEU A 113 9.28 10.16 -17.07
N VAL A 114 9.04 9.10 -16.28
CA VAL A 114 7.69 8.64 -15.95
C VAL A 114 6.93 9.69 -15.14
N LYS A 115 7.56 10.27 -14.10
CA LYS A 115 7.00 11.34 -13.29
C LYS A 115 6.60 12.54 -14.15
N GLN A 116 7.49 13.02 -15.00
CA GLN A 116 7.18 14.13 -15.92
C GLN A 116 6.08 13.76 -16.91
N SER A 117 6.08 12.55 -17.48
CA SER A 117 5.00 12.13 -18.39
C SER A 117 3.61 12.13 -17.74
N VAL A 118 3.52 11.88 -16.44
CA VAL A 118 2.27 11.96 -15.68
C VAL A 118 1.91 13.41 -15.41
N LEU A 119 2.88 14.24 -14.98
CA LEU A 119 2.65 15.65 -14.71
C LEU A 119 2.29 16.45 -15.98
N ASP A 120 2.80 16.05 -17.15
CA ASP A 120 2.52 16.68 -18.44
C ASP A 120 1.25 16.15 -19.11
N ALA A 121 0.60 15.13 -18.55
CA ALA A 121 -0.61 14.58 -19.10
C ALA A 121 -1.79 15.57 -19.00
N GLU A 122 -2.71 15.48 -19.96
CA GLU A 122 -3.92 16.31 -20.02
C GLU A 122 -4.72 16.26 -18.70
N PRO A 123 -5.05 17.41 -18.09
CA PRO A 123 -5.74 17.46 -16.80
C PRO A 123 -7.08 16.73 -16.77
N SER A 124 -7.82 16.72 -17.88
CA SER A 124 -9.11 16.00 -17.99
C SER A 124 -8.93 14.48 -17.93
N ARG A 125 -7.82 13.99 -18.50
CA ARG A 125 -7.46 12.57 -18.48
C ARG A 125 -6.95 12.15 -17.12
N LEU A 126 -6.11 13.00 -16.50
CA LEU A 126 -5.69 12.81 -15.11
C LEU A 126 -6.88 12.80 -14.16
N ALA A 127 -7.86 13.69 -14.32
CA ALA A 127 -9.04 13.73 -13.47
C ALA A 127 -9.83 12.40 -13.49
N LYS A 128 -9.98 11.79 -14.67
CA LYS A 128 -10.74 10.56 -14.85
C LYS A 128 -10.15 9.36 -14.09
N LEU A 129 -8.83 9.21 -14.07
CA LEU A 129 -8.16 8.10 -13.40
C LEU A 129 -7.72 8.49 -11.98
N GLY A 130 -7.36 9.75 -11.79
CA GLY A 130 -6.89 10.35 -10.55
C GLY A 130 -7.89 10.28 -9.42
N GLN A 131 -9.20 10.43 -9.71
CA GLN A 131 -10.26 10.27 -8.71
C GLN A 131 -10.23 8.93 -7.97
N HIS A 132 -9.57 7.91 -8.52
CA HIS A 132 -9.41 6.59 -7.92
C HIS A 132 -8.16 6.46 -7.03
N PHE A 133 -7.38 7.51 -6.81
CA PHE A 133 -6.18 7.45 -5.97
C PHE A 133 -6.33 8.24 -4.68
N VAL A 134 -5.98 7.59 -3.58
CA VAL A 134 -5.69 8.22 -2.28
C VAL A 134 -4.19 8.09 -2.02
N VAL A 135 -3.50 9.22 -1.90
CA VAL A 135 -2.03 9.26 -1.96
C VAL A 135 -1.46 9.92 -0.70
N GLY A 136 -0.49 9.26 -0.07
CA GLY A 136 0.30 9.87 1.00
C GLY A 136 1.35 10.84 0.45
N TYR A 137 1.98 11.63 1.31
CA TYR A 137 2.90 12.68 0.87
C TYR A 137 4.05 12.90 1.85
N ARG A 138 5.16 13.42 1.33
CA ARG A 138 6.34 13.81 2.13
C ARG A 138 6.27 15.27 2.55
N ASP A 139 5.91 16.14 1.62
CA ASP A 139 5.76 17.58 1.78
C ASP A 139 4.46 18.06 1.13
N SER A 140 3.92 19.16 1.63
CA SER A 140 2.61 19.68 1.20
C SER A 140 2.63 20.25 -0.22
N GLU A 141 3.81 20.60 -0.76
CA GLU A 141 3.95 21.09 -2.14
C GLU A 141 3.77 19.95 -3.15
N GLU A 142 4.30 18.76 -2.86
CA GLU A 142 4.13 17.55 -3.69
C GLU A 142 2.64 17.23 -3.88
N ILE A 143 1.86 17.22 -2.79
CA ILE A 143 0.44 16.91 -2.88
C ILE A 143 -0.37 18.05 -3.50
N ALA A 144 -0.04 19.31 -3.21
CA ALA A 144 -0.69 20.47 -3.82
C ALA A 144 -0.53 20.46 -5.36
N ALA A 145 0.64 20.10 -5.87
CA ALA A 145 0.88 19.97 -7.31
C ALA A 145 -0.01 18.89 -7.97
N LEU A 146 -0.22 17.77 -7.30
CA LEU A 146 -1.13 16.71 -7.78
C LEU A 146 -2.60 17.16 -7.74
N ILE A 147 -3.00 17.88 -6.70
CA ILE A 147 -4.35 18.44 -6.57
C ILE A 147 -4.62 19.46 -7.68
N GLU A 148 -3.72 20.41 -7.91
CA GLU A 148 -3.84 21.42 -8.98
C GLU A 148 -4.01 20.79 -10.37
N LYS A 149 -3.33 19.66 -10.62
CA LYS A 149 -3.45 18.90 -11.87
C LYS A 149 -4.68 17.99 -11.94
N ARG A 150 -5.55 17.99 -10.92
CA ARG A 150 -6.71 17.09 -10.78
C ARG A 150 -6.31 15.62 -10.74
N ALA A 151 -5.07 15.32 -10.35
CA ALA A 151 -4.44 14.03 -10.60
C ALA A 151 -4.74 12.97 -9.51
N ILE A 152 -5.42 13.37 -8.43
CA ILE A 152 -5.80 12.50 -7.32
C ILE A 152 -7.24 12.76 -6.88
N GLY A 153 -7.83 11.78 -6.17
CA GLY A 153 -9.14 11.84 -5.53
C GLY A 153 -9.03 12.03 -4.02
N GLY A 154 -7.88 11.71 -3.43
CA GLY A 154 -7.68 11.85 -1.99
C GLY A 154 -6.23 11.93 -1.55
N VAL A 155 -6.07 12.32 -0.30
CA VAL A 155 -4.82 12.49 0.43
C VAL A 155 -4.84 11.58 1.65
N PHE A 156 -3.77 10.85 1.90
CA PHE A 156 -3.58 10.09 3.12
C PHE A 156 -2.59 10.80 4.05
N ILE A 157 -3.02 11.08 5.28
CA ILE A 157 -2.26 11.83 6.29
C ILE A 157 -1.68 10.87 7.32
N THR A 158 -0.37 11.02 7.58
CA THR A 158 0.39 10.20 8.53
C THR A 158 0.90 11.04 9.70
N ALA A 159 1.43 10.36 10.73
CA ALA A 159 2.08 11.00 11.87
C ALA A 159 3.21 11.95 11.45
N ARG A 160 3.95 11.65 10.38
CA ARG A 160 5.03 12.54 9.87
C ARG A 160 4.48 13.88 9.39
N ASN A 161 3.29 13.89 8.80
CA ASN A 161 2.74 15.08 8.16
C ASN A 161 2.21 16.09 9.18
N ILE A 162 1.85 15.62 10.36
CA ILE A 162 1.28 16.41 11.45
C ILE A 162 2.28 16.66 12.59
N GLU A 163 3.46 16.07 12.53
CA GLU A 163 4.50 16.21 13.55
C GLU A 163 4.83 17.69 13.78
N GLY A 164 4.71 18.13 15.03
CA GLY A 164 4.96 19.52 15.42
C GLY A 164 3.90 20.54 15.00
N LYS A 165 2.83 20.13 14.31
CA LYS A 165 1.73 21.01 13.90
C LYS A 165 0.61 21.04 14.94
N SER A 166 0.01 22.22 15.12
CA SER A 166 -1.24 22.40 15.84
C SER A 166 -2.44 21.89 15.02
N LYS A 167 -3.57 21.59 15.69
CA LYS A 167 -4.84 21.26 15.01
C LYS A 167 -5.22 22.32 13.97
N THR A 168 -5.04 23.59 14.29
CA THR A 168 -5.35 24.72 13.39
C THR A 168 -4.48 24.71 12.14
N GLU A 169 -3.17 24.47 12.25
CA GLU A 169 -2.28 24.41 11.09
C GLU A 169 -2.66 23.26 10.15
N ILE A 170 -2.96 22.09 10.71
CA ILE A 170 -3.41 20.92 9.94
C ILE A 170 -4.74 21.24 9.21
N GLN A 171 -5.68 21.85 9.94
CA GLN A 171 -6.97 22.26 9.39
C GLN A 171 -6.82 23.24 8.22
N GLN A 172 -5.98 24.27 8.37
CA GLN A 172 -5.77 25.28 7.32
C GLN A 172 -5.13 24.68 6.06
N GLU A 173 -4.19 23.75 6.22
CA GLU A 173 -3.57 23.02 5.10
C GLU A 173 -4.63 22.22 4.32
N ILE A 174 -5.45 21.44 5.02
CA ILE A 174 -6.52 20.64 4.40
C ILE A 174 -7.60 21.52 3.74
N LEU A 175 -8.01 22.62 4.40
CA LEU A 175 -8.97 23.56 3.82
C LEU A 175 -8.43 24.20 2.53
N GLY A 176 -7.14 24.50 2.45
CA GLY A 176 -6.50 25.01 1.24
C GLY A 176 -6.64 24.02 0.07
N TRP A 177 -6.38 22.74 0.30
CA TRP A 177 -6.56 21.70 -0.70
C TRP A 177 -8.00 21.52 -1.15
N GLN A 178 -8.95 21.52 -0.20
CA GLN A 178 -10.37 21.41 -0.50
C GLN A 178 -10.87 22.61 -1.30
N GLU A 179 -10.37 23.82 -1.01
CA GLU A 179 -10.71 25.02 -1.77
C GLU A 179 -10.18 24.97 -3.21
N THR A 180 -8.94 24.51 -3.43
CA THR A 180 -8.44 24.24 -4.78
C THR A 180 -9.33 23.22 -5.50
N ARG A 181 -9.69 22.12 -4.84
CA ARG A 181 -10.55 21.08 -5.42
C ARG A 181 -11.94 21.62 -5.80
N ARG A 182 -12.53 22.44 -4.93
CA ARG A 182 -13.84 23.07 -5.16
C ARG A 182 -13.80 24.01 -6.37
N ARG A 183 -12.75 24.82 -6.52
CA ARG A 183 -12.57 25.71 -7.70
C ARG A 183 -12.45 24.95 -9.01
N GLN A 184 -12.00 23.70 -8.97
CA GLN A 184 -11.93 22.82 -10.15
C GLN A 184 -13.29 22.26 -10.57
N GLY A 185 -14.33 22.43 -9.74
CA GLY A 185 -15.67 21.88 -9.95
C GLY A 185 -15.71 20.35 -9.79
N LEU A 186 -14.85 19.81 -8.92
CA LEU A 186 -14.74 18.38 -8.64
C LEU A 186 -15.24 18.08 -7.22
N SER A 187 -15.64 16.84 -7.00
CA SER A 187 -15.94 16.29 -5.67
C SER A 187 -14.82 16.58 -4.66
N PRO A 188 -15.13 16.86 -3.37
CA PRO A 188 -14.15 17.03 -2.32
C PRO A 188 -13.14 15.90 -2.30
N LEU A 189 -11.91 16.22 -1.89
CA LEU A 189 -10.89 15.23 -1.70
C LEU A 189 -11.29 14.32 -0.54
N TRP A 190 -11.03 13.02 -0.68
CA TRP A 190 -10.93 12.12 0.45
C TRP A 190 -9.71 12.52 1.27
N ILE A 191 -9.90 12.94 2.51
CA ILE A 191 -8.83 13.24 3.45
C ILE A 191 -8.86 12.11 4.47
N ALA A 192 -7.93 11.16 4.29
CA ALA A 192 -7.91 9.89 4.98
C ALA A 192 -6.77 9.82 6.00
N ALA A 193 -6.99 9.07 7.09
CA ALA A 193 -5.96 8.74 8.06
C ALA A 193 -6.26 7.40 8.75
N ASP A 194 -5.24 6.81 9.38
CA ASP A 194 -5.38 5.68 10.30
C ASP A 194 -5.48 6.19 11.75
N GLN A 195 -6.70 6.42 12.23
CA GLN A 195 -6.97 6.78 13.62
C GLN A 195 -7.89 5.73 14.25
N GLU A 196 -7.34 4.55 14.54
CA GLU A 196 -8.07 3.42 15.14
C GLU A 196 -8.18 3.52 16.66
N GLY A 197 -7.20 4.16 17.29
CA GLY A 197 -6.93 4.04 18.72
C GLY A 197 -5.78 3.09 19.02
N GLY A 198 -5.33 3.08 20.27
CA GLY A 198 -4.24 2.24 20.72
C GLY A 198 -2.96 2.48 19.91
N ILE A 199 -2.32 1.39 19.48
CA ILE A 199 -1.05 1.42 18.73
C ILE A 199 -1.15 2.07 17.34
N VAL A 200 -2.37 2.25 16.80
CA VAL A 200 -2.61 2.90 15.50
C VAL A 200 -3.42 4.19 15.72
N SER A 201 -2.79 5.15 16.39
CA SER A 201 -3.32 6.50 16.63
C SER A 201 -2.45 7.54 15.90
N ARG A 202 -2.45 7.53 14.57
CA ARG A 202 -1.48 8.29 13.75
C ARG A 202 -1.58 9.80 13.93
N LEU A 203 -2.71 10.30 14.38
CA LEU A 203 -2.97 11.72 14.56
C LEU A 203 -2.89 12.19 16.02
N SER A 204 -2.46 11.32 16.95
CA SER A 204 -2.32 11.63 18.37
C SER A 204 -0.85 11.62 18.79
N PRO A 205 -0.26 12.77 19.18
CA PRO A 205 -0.79 14.15 19.16
C PRO A 205 -0.89 14.73 17.74
N PRO A 206 -1.65 15.84 17.50
CA PRO A 206 -2.29 16.70 18.50
C PRO A 206 -3.72 16.31 18.88
N LEU A 207 -4.27 15.25 18.28
CA LEU A 207 -5.56 14.71 18.71
C LEU A 207 -5.42 13.95 20.03
N THR A 208 -6.56 13.73 20.70
CA THR A 208 -6.61 12.95 21.93
C THR A 208 -6.17 11.51 21.65
N TYR A 209 -5.29 10.97 22.48
CA TYR A 209 -4.97 9.54 22.44
C TYR A 209 -6.16 8.77 23.02
N LEU A 210 -6.67 7.81 22.26
CA LEU A 210 -7.72 6.90 22.70
C LEU A 210 -7.14 5.49 22.81
N PRO A 211 -7.51 4.69 23.83
CA PRO A 211 -7.13 3.28 23.90
C PRO A 211 -7.76 2.48 22.74
N PRO A 212 -7.33 1.22 22.50
CA PRO A 212 -7.99 0.37 21.53
C PRO A 212 -9.45 0.09 21.94
N LEU A 213 -10.36 -0.01 20.97
CA LEU A 213 -11.79 -0.30 21.24
C LEU A 213 -12.00 -1.57 22.07
N SER A 214 -11.12 -2.57 21.94
CA SER A 214 -11.18 -3.79 22.75
C SER A 214 -11.08 -3.54 24.25
N GLU A 215 -10.26 -2.58 24.67
CA GLU A 215 -10.07 -2.24 26.09
C GLU A 215 -11.32 -1.57 26.64
N ILE A 216 -11.85 -0.59 25.89
CA ILE A 216 -13.10 0.10 26.25
C ILE A 216 -14.25 -0.89 26.39
N ILE A 217 -14.37 -1.88 25.51
CA ILE A 217 -15.49 -2.84 25.55
C ILE A 217 -15.29 -3.91 26.63
N ALA A 218 -14.05 -4.34 26.89
CA ALA A 218 -13.76 -5.34 27.93
C ALA A 218 -14.09 -4.87 29.36
N GLU A 219 -14.12 -3.55 29.58
CA GLU A 219 -14.45 -2.95 30.89
C GLU A 219 -15.96 -2.92 31.20
N ASN A 220 -16.82 -3.17 30.22
CA ASN A 220 -18.28 -3.03 30.37
C ASN A 220 -18.97 -4.37 30.65
N ILE A 221 -19.98 -4.35 31.53
CA ILE A 221 -20.61 -5.57 32.05
C ILE A 221 -21.73 -6.05 31.12
N ASP A 222 -22.43 -5.11 30.47
CA ASP A 222 -23.52 -5.40 29.54
C ASP A 222 -23.43 -4.65 28.20
N ILE A 223 -24.37 -4.97 27.32
CA ILE A 223 -24.40 -4.48 25.95
C ILE A 223 -24.77 -2.99 25.84
N GLU A 224 -25.55 -2.45 26.77
CA GLU A 224 -25.95 -1.03 26.76
C GLU A 224 -24.80 -0.16 27.30
N GLU A 225 -24.06 -0.62 28.30
CA GLU A 225 -22.82 0.00 28.74
C GLU A 225 -21.78 0.01 27.60
N SER A 226 -21.58 -1.13 26.95
CA SER A 226 -20.69 -1.26 25.77
C SER A 226 -21.10 -0.32 24.64
N LYS A 227 -22.40 -0.18 24.39
CA LYS A 227 -22.95 0.74 23.39
C LYS A 227 -22.67 2.19 23.73
N LYS A 228 -22.93 2.59 24.96
CA LYS A 228 -22.67 3.94 25.43
C LYS A 228 -21.18 4.28 25.30
N ALA A 229 -20.31 3.39 25.75
CA ALA A 229 -18.86 3.59 25.68
C ALA A 229 -18.34 3.69 24.23
N ALA A 230 -18.82 2.80 23.33
CA ALA A 230 -18.47 2.86 21.91
C ALA A 230 -18.94 4.17 21.23
N ILE A 231 -20.13 4.66 21.58
CA ILE A 231 -20.65 5.93 21.07
C ILE A 231 -19.82 7.09 21.62
N GLU A 232 -19.54 7.17 22.91
CA GLU A 232 -18.73 8.25 23.50
C GLU A 232 -17.32 8.31 22.91
N TYR A 233 -16.71 7.14 22.70
CA TYR A 233 -15.44 7.01 21.98
C TYR A 233 -15.51 7.61 20.58
N ALA A 234 -16.51 7.18 19.80
CA ALA A 234 -16.70 7.59 18.42
C ALA A 234 -17.11 9.07 18.29
N GLU A 235 -17.86 9.61 19.25
CA GLU A 235 -18.23 11.04 19.31
C GLU A 235 -16.99 11.91 19.48
N LEU A 236 -16.07 11.54 20.39
CA LEU A 236 -14.83 12.28 20.57
C LEU A 236 -13.95 12.19 19.32
N GLN A 237 -13.71 10.98 18.82
CA GLN A 237 -12.83 10.76 17.68
C GLN A 237 -13.38 11.39 16.39
N GLY A 238 -14.68 11.20 16.10
CA GLY A 238 -15.34 11.79 14.94
C GLY A 238 -15.28 13.31 14.95
N ARG A 239 -15.55 13.93 16.11
CA ARG A 239 -15.47 15.39 16.27
C ARG A 239 -14.06 15.92 16.05
N GLU A 240 -13.03 15.30 16.64
CA GLU A 240 -11.65 15.75 16.50
C GLU A 240 -11.09 15.54 15.09
N LEU A 241 -11.45 14.44 14.42
CA LEU A 241 -11.11 14.21 13.03
C LEU A 241 -11.75 15.25 12.11
N ALA A 242 -13.04 15.51 12.28
CA ALA A 242 -13.77 16.52 11.52
C ALA A 242 -13.24 17.94 11.79
N GLU A 243 -12.85 18.25 13.03
CA GLU A 243 -12.26 19.54 13.44
C GLU A 243 -11.04 19.88 12.58
N ILE A 244 -10.16 18.92 12.33
CA ILE A 244 -8.97 19.14 11.49
C ILE A 244 -9.23 18.89 10.00
N GLY A 245 -10.45 18.53 9.59
CA GLY A 245 -10.82 18.33 8.18
C GLY A 245 -10.62 16.92 7.62
N ILE A 246 -10.32 15.91 8.46
CA ILE A 246 -10.38 14.51 8.04
C ILE A 246 -11.84 14.14 7.77
N ASN A 247 -12.12 13.53 6.63
CA ASN A 247 -13.47 13.08 6.25
C ASN A 247 -13.56 11.58 5.98
N LEU A 248 -12.46 10.84 6.09
CA LEU A 248 -12.42 9.39 6.00
C LEU A 248 -11.45 8.83 7.05
N ASN A 249 -11.93 7.95 7.91
CA ASN A 249 -11.08 7.20 8.83
C ASN A 249 -10.94 5.77 8.33
N PHE A 250 -9.71 5.27 8.31
CA PHE A 250 -9.43 3.85 8.07
C PHE A 250 -9.61 3.06 9.36
N ALA A 251 -10.82 3.10 9.90
CA ALA A 251 -11.27 2.40 11.09
C ALA A 251 -12.79 2.18 10.99
N PRO A 252 -13.36 1.19 11.69
CA PRO A 252 -12.72 0.29 12.66
C PRO A 252 -12.10 -0.96 12.02
N VAL A 253 -11.18 -1.59 12.75
CA VAL A 253 -10.75 -2.97 12.46
C VAL A 253 -11.87 -3.92 12.85
N VAL A 254 -12.37 -4.67 11.88
CA VAL A 254 -13.42 -5.68 12.07
C VAL A 254 -12.89 -7.11 11.90
N ASP A 255 -11.57 -7.26 11.71
CA ASP A 255 -10.90 -8.53 11.87
C ASP A 255 -11.15 -9.09 13.28
N LEU A 256 -11.41 -10.39 13.37
CA LEU A 256 -11.66 -11.06 14.65
C LEU A 256 -10.36 -11.44 15.34
N ASN A 257 -10.29 -11.31 16.66
CA ASN A 257 -9.14 -11.78 17.41
C ASN A 257 -9.17 -13.31 17.55
N LYS A 258 -8.66 -14.05 16.55
CA LYS A 258 -8.60 -15.52 16.57
C LYS A 258 -7.34 -16.06 17.26
N GLY A 259 -6.58 -15.22 17.96
CA GLY A 259 -5.38 -15.63 18.68
C GLY A 259 -4.22 -16.07 17.79
N ALA A 260 -4.23 -15.69 16.50
CA ALA A 260 -3.09 -15.88 15.61
C ALA A 260 -1.94 -14.98 16.08
N LEU A 261 -1.06 -15.53 16.91
CA LEU A 261 0.14 -14.86 17.39
C LEU A 261 1.34 -15.33 16.59
N ASN A 262 1.98 -14.40 15.90
CA ASN A 262 3.26 -14.61 15.23
C ASN A 262 4.26 -13.57 15.75
N PRO A 263 5.39 -13.97 16.37
CA PRO A 263 6.44 -13.04 16.77
C PRO A 263 7.02 -12.21 15.62
N GLU A 264 6.89 -12.69 14.37
CA GLU A 264 7.34 -11.97 13.18
C GLU A 264 6.29 -11.00 12.60
N ASP A 265 5.05 -11.02 13.11
CA ASP A 265 4.06 -9.98 12.80
C ASP A 265 4.44 -8.69 13.53
N LYS A 266 4.99 -7.74 12.76
CA LYS A 266 5.58 -6.50 13.28
C LYS A 266 4.70 -5.29 13.04
N TYR A 267 3.91 -5.31 11.96
CA TYR A 267 3.18 -4.15 11.49
C TYR A 267 1.67 -4.38 11.51
N SER A 268 1.17 -5.57 11.17
CA SER A 268 -0.26 -5.85 11.18
C SER A 268 -0.81 -5.90 12.60
N LEU A 269 -0.20 -6.69 13.49
CA LEU A 269 -0.51 -6.79 14.92
C LEU A 269 -2.01 -6.86 15.22
N ILE A 270 -2.77 -7.65 14.44
CA ILE A 270 -4.24 -7.67 14.49
C ILE A 270 -4.75 -7.96 15.91
N TYR A 271 -4.09 -8.84 16.66
CA TYR A 271 -4.47 -9.18 18.04
C TYR A 271 -4.47 -7.99 19.01
N LYS A 272 -3.75 -6.90 18.71
CA LYS A 272 -3.75 -5.64 19.50
C LYS A 272 -4.79 -4.62 19.03
N ARG A 273 -5.38 -4.84 17.85
CA ARG A 273 -6.26 -3.89 17.16
C ARG A 273 -7.70 -4.39 17.06
N ALA A 274 -7.88 -5.71 16.99
CA ALA A 274 -9.18 -6.36 16.89
C ALA A 274 -10.02 -6.12 18.15
N ILE A 275 -11.30 -5.79 17.94
CA ILE A 275 -12.24 -5.44 19.02
C ILE A 275 -12.51 -6.64 19.93
N SER A 276 -12.74 -7.82 19.34
CA SER A 276 -13.08 -9.05 20.08
C SER A 276 -12.83 -10.29 19.22
N ALA A 277 -12.82 -11.47 19.85
CA ALA A 277 -12.92 -12.76 19.16
C ALA A 277 -14.36 -13.09 18.74
N ASP A 278 -15.34 -12.49 19.41
CA ASP A 278 -16.78 -12.67 19.19
C ASP A 278 -17.27 -11.76 18.05
N LYS A 279 -17.70 -12.38 16.95
CA LYS A 279 -18.20 -11.71 15.75
C LYS A 279 -19.41 -10.81 15.99
N ASP A 280 -20.29 -11.15 16.92
CA ASP A 280 -21.50 -10.38 17.20
C ASP A 280 -21.16 -9.12 18.02
N VAL A 281 -20.16 -9.21 18.90
CA VAL A 281 -19.61 -8.04 19.60
C VAL A 281 -18.95 -7.09 18.59
N VAL A 282 -18.09 -7.60 17.71
CA VAL A 282 -17.43 -6.78 16.68
C VAL A 282 -18.47 -6.10 15.78
N ALA A 283 -19.48 -6.85 15.30
CA ALA A 283 -20.54 -6.30 14.46
C ALA A 283 -21.29 -5.12 15.10
N LYS A 284 -21.69 -5.26 16.38
CA LYS A 284 -22.42 -4.21 17.11
C LYS A 284 -21.55 -2.98 17.37
N VAL A 285 -20.34 -3.18 17.90
CA VAL A 285 -19.42 -2.09 18.23
C VAL A 285 -19.01 -1.31 16.98
N ALA A 286 -18.64 -2.02 15.91
CA ALA A 286 -18.30 -1.38 14.64
C ALA A 286 -19.49 -0.62 14.05
N SER A 287 -20.71 -1.13 14.17
CA SER A 287 -21.92 -0.43 13.71
C SER A 287 -22.14 0.88 14.47
N TRP A 288 -22.09 0.86 15.81
CA TRP A 288 -22.27 2.07 16.62
C TRP A 288 -21.17 3.10 16.37
N TYR A 289 -19.94 2.63 16.24
CA TYR A 289 -18.78 3.45 15.90
C TYR A 289 -18.99 4.15 14.55
N CYS A 290 -19.30 3.38 13.50
CA CYS A 290 -19.47 3.92 12.15
C CYS A 290 -20.64 4.89 12.05
N GLN A 291 -21.80 4.53 12.60
CA GLN A 291 -22.97 5.40 12.62
C GLN A 291 -22.70 6.72 13.36
N THR A 292 -21.82 6.70 14.36
CA THR A 292 -21.47 7.90 15.13
C THR A 292 -20.49 8.78 14.37
N LEU A 293 -19.43 8.22 13.76
CA LEU A 293 -18.51 8.97 12.89
C LEU A 293 -19.24 9.64 11.72
N GLU A 294 -20.23 8.95 11.13
CA GLU A 294 -21.05 9.51 10.04
C GLU A 294 -21.79 10.80 10.46
N LYS A 295 -22.19 10.96 11.74
CA LYS A 295 -22.82 12.19 12.23
C LYS A 295 -21.86 13.39 12.20
N HIS A 296 -20.56 13.12 12.33
CA HIS A 296 -19.49 14.11 12.20
C HIS A 296 -18.99 14.27 10.76
N ARG A 297 -19.66 13.64 9.79
CA ARG A 297 -19.27 13.59 8.37
C ARG A 297 -17.91 12.93 8.13
N VAL A 298 -17.52 12.02 9.01
CA VAL A 298 -16.33 11.18 8.84
C VAL A 298 -16.79 9.81 8.39
N GLY A 299 -16.35 9.36 7.21
CA GLY A 299 -16.58 8.01 6.73
C GLY A 299 -15.77 6.99 7.51
N CYS A 300 -16.28 5.76 7.63
CA CYS A 300 -15.54 4.63 8.19
C CYS A 300 -15.11 3.65 7.11
N THR A 301 -14.09 2.86 7.41
CA THR A 301 -13.58 1.83 6.51
C THR A 301 -13.38 0.54 7.29
N LEU A 302 -14.19 -0.47 6.97
CA LEU A 302 -14.10 -1.81 7.55
C LEU A 302 -12.86 -2.49 6.99
N LYS A 303 -11.97 -2.95 7.88
CA LYS A 303 -10.73 -3.58 7.46
C LYS A 303 -10.36 -4.80 8.31
N HIS A 304 -9.70 -5.80 7.72
CA HIS A 304 -9.21 -5.87 6.32
C HIS A 304 -9.86 -7.07 5.62
N PHE A 305 -10.75 -6.83 4.65
CA PHE A 305 -11.45 -7.91 3.96
C PHE A 305 -10.44 -8.84 3.25
N PRO A 306 -10.53 -10.17 3.39
CA PRO A 306 -11.68 -10.97 3.84
C PRO A 306 -11.72 -11.31 5.34
N GLY A 307 -10.87 -10.69 6.16
CA GLY A 307 -10.67 -11.04 7.57
C GLY A 307 -9.26 -11.59 7.79
N LEU A 308 -8.38 -10.79 8.42
CA LEU A 308 -6.98 -11.15 8.70
C LEU A 308 -6.78 -11.80 10.07
N GLY A 309 -7.84 -11.99 10.86
CA GLY A 309 -7.77 -12.52 12.22
C GLY A 309 -7.06 -13.87 12.36
N ARG A 310 -7.07 -14.68 11.29
CA ARG A 310 -6.44 -16.02 11.20
C ARG A 310 -5.12 -16.03 10.42
N VAL A 311 -4.75 -14.89 9.84
CA VAL A 311 -3.57 -14.79 8.98
C VAL A 311 -2.37 -14.53 9.89
N ALA A 312 -1.45 -15.49 9.96
CA ALA A 312 -0.25 -15.36 10.80
C ALA A 312 0.84 -14.50 10.14
N ALA A 313 0.88 -14.46 8.81
CA ALA A 313 1.88 -13.73 8.04
C ALA A 313 1.56 -12.23 7.96
N ASP A 314 2.59 -11.39 8.03
CA ASP A 314 2.45 -9.94 7.94
C ASP A 314 2.60 -9.46 6.49
N THR A 315 1.48 -9.07 5.90
CA THR A 315 1.39 -8.59 4.50
C THR A 315 2.30 -7.40 4.18
N HIS A 316 2.79 -6.66 5.19
CA HIS A 316 3.74 -5.56 4.99
C HIS A 316 5.12 -6.09 4.54
N VAL A 317 5.50 -7.30 4.95
CA VAL A 317 6.85 -7.86 4.77
C VAL A 317 6.89 -9.20 4.04
N GLU A 318 5.77 -9.89 3.85
CA GLU A 318 5.72 -11.15 3.13
C GLU A 318 4.36 -11.42 2.48
N ASP A 319 4.30 -12.46 1.65
CA ASP A 319 3.03 -12.95 1.11
C ASP A 319 2.22 -13.58 2.24
N ALA A 320 0.91 -13.32 2.28
CA ALA A 320 0.02 -13.89 3.28
C ALA A 320 -1.10 -14.69 2.64
N GLU A 321 -1.45 -15.81 3.27
CA GLU A 321 -2.47 -16.74 2.79
C GLU A 321 -3.53 -16.97 3.87
N LEU A 322 -4.79 -16.95 3.45
CA LEU A 322 -5.93 -17.33 4.26
C LEU A 322 -6.48 -18.66 3.75
N ASN A 323 -6.32 -19.71 4.56
CA ASN A 323 -6.69 -21.08 4.23
C ASN A 323 -8.10 -21.49 4.71
N ALA A 324 -8.84 -20.58 5.35
CA ALA A 324 -10.20 -20.83 5.82
C ALA A 324 -11.15 -21.14 4.65
N SER A 325 -12.14 -21.99 4.92
CA SER A 325 -13.18 -22.31 3.94
C SER A 325 -14.17 -21.15 3.77
N LEU A 326 -14.88 -21.09 2.64
CA LEU A 326 -15.93 -20.09 2.42
C LEU A 326 -17.08 -20.21 3.42
N GLU A 327 -17.40 -21.41 3.88
CA GLU A 327 -18.44 -21.65 4.88
C GLU A 327 -18.01 -21.09 6.24
N GLU A 328 -16.79 -21.39 6.67
CA GLU A 328 -16.22 -20.86 7.92
C GLU A 328 -16.17 -19.32 7.91
N LEU A 329 -15.72 -18.72 6.79
CA LEU A 329 -15.68 -17.26 6.68
C LEU A 329 -17.08 -16.64 6.71
N ARG A 330 -18.06 -17.24 6.02
CA ARG A 330 -19.46 -16.74 6.02
C ARG A 330 -20.07 -16.76 7.41
N GLU A 331 -19.83 -17.83 8.16
CA GLU A 331 -20.38 -18.01 9.49
C GLU A 331 -19.63 -17.22 10.56
N ASP A 332 -18.42 -16.74 10.29
CA ASP A 332 -17.55 -16.13 11.29
C ASP A 332 -16.97 -14.78 10.82
N ASP A 333 -15.80 -14.76 10.17
CA ASP A 333 -15.02 -13.56 9.83
C ASP A 333 -15.80 -12.52 9.00
N TRP A 334 -16.78 -12.94 8.21
CA TRP A 334 -17.59 -12.04 7.37
C TRP A 334 -18.83 -11.49 8.05
N VAL A 335 -19.22 -12.01 9.22
CA VAL A 335 -20.40 -11.53 9.95
C VAL A 335 -20.30 -10.04 10.29
N PRO A 336 -19.19 -9.51 10.83
CA PRO A 336 -19.06 -8.08 11.11
C PRO A 336 -19.13 -7.22 9.85
N PHE A 337 -18.47 -7.64 8.76
CA PHE A 337 -18.51 -6.89 7.50
C PHE A 337 -19.94 -6.75 6.99
N ARG A 338 -20.69 -7.85 6.89
CA ARG A 338 -22.07 -7.85 6.37
C ARG A 338 -23.03 -7.05 7.26
N ALA A 339 -22.96 -7.23 8.57
CA ALA A 339 -23.83 -6.52 9.50
C ALA A 339 -23.66 -5.00 9.43
N VAL A 340 -22.40 -4.53 9.31
CA VAL A 340 -22.09 -3.10 9.33
C VAL A 340 -22.46 -2.43 8.00
N ILE A 341 -22.18 -3.05 6.84
CA ILE A 341 -22.50 -2.46 5.53
C ILE A 341 -24.01 -2.34 5.27
N GLU A 342 -24.85 -3.15 5.91
CA GLU A 342 -26.31 -3.05 5.79
C GLU A 342 -26.88 -1.76 6.41
N ASN A 343 -26.19 -1.21 7.42
CA ASN A 343 -26.71 -0.13 8.25
C ASN A 343 -25.84 1.13 8.26
N THR A 344 -24.81 1.18 7.42
CA THR A 344 -23.82 2.27 7.33
C THR A 344 -23.42 2.52 5.88
N ARG A 345 -22.70 3.62 5.64
CA ARG A 345 -22.05 3.94 4.36
C ARG A 345 -20.55 3.65 4.40
N SER A 346 -20.17 2.72 5.28
CA SER A 346 -18.78 2.32 5.45
C SER A 346 -18.19 1.77 4.16
N LEU A 347 -16.91 2.10 3.94
CA LEU A 347 -16.06 1.51 2.92
C LEU A 347 -15.62 0.10 3.37
N ILE A 348 -15.18 -0.71 2.42
CA ILE A 348 -14.41 -1.93 2.72
C ILE A 348 -12.99 -1.78 2.17
N MET A 349 -12.01 -1.94 3.05
CA MET A 349 -10.61 -2.07 2.66
C MET A 349 -10.26 -3.53 2.34
N LEU A 350 -9.72 -3.75 1.15
CA LEU A 350 -9.34 -5.05 0.63
C LEU A 350 -7.87 -5.34 0.95
N SER A 351 -7.62 -6.38 1.75
CA SER A 351 -6.27 -6.80 2.14
C SER A 351 -5.45 -7.35 0.96
N HIS A 352 -4.14 -7.43 1.18
CA HIS A 352 -3.21 -8.09 0.28
C HIS A 352 -2.98 -9.58 0.57
N ALA A 353 -3.84 -10.21 1.38
CA ALA A 353 -3.82 -11.65 1.59
C ALA A 353 -4.50 -12.41 0.43
N LYS A 354 -4.01 -13.61 0.12
CA LYS A 354 -4.61 -14.53 -0.85
C LYS A 354 -5.66 -15.38 -0.13
N LEU A 355 -6.90 -15.33 -0.59
CA LEU A 355 -7.96 -16.22 -0.12
C LEU A 355 -7.87 -17.53 -0.91
N MET A 356 -7.22 -18.54 -0.33
CA MET A 356 -6.83 -19.76 -1.05
C MET A 356 -8.02 -20.54 -1.59
N ALA A 357 -9.15 -20.50 -0.90
CA ALA A 357 -10.40 -21.13 -1.33
C ALA A 357 -11.04 -20.47 -2.57
N VAL A 358 -10.55 -19.30 -3.02
CA VAL A 358 -11.14 -18.49 -4.10
C VAL A 358 -10.13 -18.20 -5.21
N ASP A 359 -8.97 -17.66 -4.83
CA ASP A 359 -7.92 -17.27 -5.75
C ASP A 359 -6.54 -17.40 -5.07
N SER A 360 -5.88 -18.53 -5.33
CA SER A 360 -4.54 -18.82 -4.82
C SER A 360 -3.43 -18.05 -5.54
N ASP A 361 -3.74 -17.38 -6.66
CA ASP A 361 -2.74 -16.67 -7.45
C ASP A 361 -2.67 -15.18 -7.12
N ARG A 362 -3.77 -14.59 -6.63
CA ARG A 362 -3.90 -13.15 -6.45
C ARG A 362 -4.45 -12.77 -5.08
N PRO A 363 -3.82 -11.80 -4.41
CA PRO A 363 -4.42 -11.10 -3.28
C PRO A 363 -5.85 -10.60 -3.54
N VAL A 364 -6.65 -10.55 -2.47
CA VAL A 364 -8.05 -10.11 -2.53
C VAL A 364 -8.21 -8.71 -3.12
N SER A 365 -7.31 -7.78 -2.80
CA SER A 365 -7.31 -6.40 -3.31
C SER A 365 -7.25 -6.23 -4.84
N PHE A 366 -6.86 -7.27 -5.58
CA PHE A 366 -6.88 -7.26 -7.05
C PHE A 366 -7.26 -8.62 -7.64
N SER A 367 -8.02 -9.43 -6.88
CA SER A 367 -8.63 -10.66 -7.37
C SER A 367 -10.05 -10.38 -7.85
N HIS A 368 -10.27 -10.53 -9.16
CA HIS A 368 -11.62 -10.45 -9.73
C HIS A 368 -12.56 -11.48 -9.10
N LYS A 369 -12.08 -12.69 -8.80
CA LYS A 369 -12.91 -13.75 -8.19
C LYS A 369 -13.37 -13.35 -6.79
N ALA A 370 -12.49 -12.80 -5.98
CA ALA A 370 -12.87 -12.36 -4.64
C ALA A 370 -13.78 -11.13 -4.69
N ILE A 371 -13.42 -10.11 -5.49
CA ILE A 371 -14.15 -8.85 -5.48
C ILE A 371 -15.50 -8.97 -6.19
N VAL A 372 -15.53 -9.49 -7.41
CA VAL A 372 -16.76 -9.51 -8.20
C VAL A 372 -17.71 -10.57 -7.65
N ASN A 373 -17.25 -11.82 -7.55
CA ASN A 373 -18.16 -12.92 -7.22
C ASN A 373 -18.67 -12.82 -5.77
N ILE A 374 -17.84 -12.37 -4.82
CA ILE A 374 -18.24 -12.28 -3.40
C ILE A 374 -18.85 -10.93 -3.10
N LEU A 375 -18.09 -9.83 -3.25
CA LEU A 375 -18.56 -8.53 -2.78
C LEU A 375 -19.63 -7.92 -3.70
N ARG A 376 -19.41 -7.95 -5.02
CA ARG A 376 -20.35 -7.29 -5.97
C ARG A 376 -21.55 -8.15 -6.32
N GLU A 377 -21.40 -9.48 -6.38
CA GLU A 377 -22.47 -10.41 -6.78
C GLU A 377 -23.16 -11.07 -5.59
N ASP A 378 -22.45 -11.87 -4.77
CA ASP A 378 -23.04 -12.59 -3.62
C ASP A 378 -23.59 -11.61 -2.57
N TRP A 379 -22.79 -10.63 -2.14
CA TRP A 379 -23.19 -9.66 -1.12
C TRP A 379 -23.96 -8.47 -1.70
N GLN A 380 -23.97 -8.30 -3.02
CA GLN A 380 -24.55 -7.15 -3.70
C GLN A 380 -24.11 -5.81 -3.12
N TYR A 381 -22.87 -5.74 -2.62
CA TYR A 381 -22.33 -4.55 -2.00
C TYR A 381 -21.97 -3.52 -3.08
N ASP A 382 -22.74 -2.43 -3.12
CA ASP A 382 -22.55 -1.32 -4.06
C ASP A 382 -21.91 -0.09 -3.40
N GLY A 383 -21.29 -0.26 -2.22
CA GLY A 383 -20.48 0.77 -1.58
C GLY A 383 -19.05 0.82 -2.13
N ILE A 384 -18.23 1.70 -1.54
CA ILE A 384 -16.87 1.98 -2.00
C ILE A 384 -15.89 0.91 -1.51
N LEU A 385 -15.13 0.34 -2.44
CA LEU A 385 -14.01 -0.55 -2.17
C LEU A 385 -12.69 0.20 -2.33
N ILE A 386 -11.85 0.11 -1.31
CA ILE A 386 -10.49 0.65 -1.33
C ILE A 386 -9.48 -0.48 -1.15
N THR A 387 -8.32 -0.42 -1.80
CA THR A 387 -7.23 -1.38 -1.49
C THR A 387 -6.54 -1.01 -0.18
N ASP A 388 -5.92 -2.00 0.46
CA ASP A 388 -4.80 -1.73 1.37
C ASP A 388 -3.62 -1.09 0.60
N ASP A 389 -2.57 -0.66 1.31
CA ASP A 389 -1.48 0.13 0.73
C ASP A 389 -0.64 -0.69 -0.28
N PHE A 390 -0.63 -0.26 -1.54
CA PHE A 390 0.18 -0.88 -2.60
C PHE A 390 1.69 -0.83 -2.36
N CYS A 391 2.16 -0.02 -1.40
CA CYS A 391 3.55 -0.04 -0.97
C CYS A 391 3.92 -1.30 -0.16
N MET A 392 2.93 -2.04 0.37
CA MET A 392 3.15 -3.28 1.11
C MET A 392 3.73 -4.37 0.23
N ARG A 393 4.61 -5.21 0.80
CA ARG A 393 5.36 -6.21 0.05
C ARG A 393 4.46 -7.22 -0.68
N ALA A 394 3.38 -7.68 -0.06
CA ALA A 394 2.44 -8.62 -0.67
C ALA A 394 1.81 -8.09 -1.98
N ALA A 395 1.61 -6.77 -2.07
CA ALA A 395 1.16 -6.12 -3.30
C ALA A 395 2.33 -5.79 -4.23
N TYR A 396 3.40 -5.18 -3.73
CA TYR A 396 4.51 -4.70 -4.56
C TYR A 396 5.26 -5.82 -5.29
N ASN A 397 5.49 -6.97 -4.63
CA ASN A 397 6.24 -8.10 -5.17
C ASN A 397 5.35 -9.16 -5.86
N ASN A 398 4.08 -8.86 -6.10
CA ASN A 398 3.15 -9.79 -6.72
C ASN A 398 3.59 -10.20 -8.14
N LYS A 399 3.13 -11.37 -8.61
CA LYS A 399 3.52 -11.95 -9.92
C LYS A 399 3.14 -11.09 -11.14
N LEU A 400 2.12 -10.24 -11.04
CA LEU A 400 1.69 -9.34 -12.12
C LEU A 400 2.52 -8.04 -12.17
N GLY A 401 3.35 -7.80 -11.15
CA GLY A 401 3.97 -6.50 -10.91
C GLY A 401 2.94 -5.39 -10.64
N LEU A 402 3.42 -4.16 -10.46
CA LEU A 402 2.57 -3.00 -10.17
C LEU A 402 1.54 -2.74 -11.29
N ALA A 403 2.00 -2.75 -12.55
CA ALA A 403 1.14 -2.44 -13.70
C ALA A 403 -0.05 -3.41 -13.81
N GLY A 404 0.21 -4.72 -13.69
CA GLY A 404 -0.83 -5.72 -13.80
C GLY A 404 -1.77 -5.74 -12.60
N ALA A 405 -1.25 -5.55 -11.37
CA ALA A 405 -2.07 -5.53 -10.17
C ALA A 405 -3.03 -4.33 -10.11
N ILE A 406 -2.58 -3.14 -10.48
CA ILE A 406 -3.43 -1.94 -10.51
C ILE A 406 -4.50 -2.03 -11.60
N VAL A 407 -4.15 -2.51 -12.79
CA VAL A 407 -5.16 -2.75 -13.85
C VAL A 407 -6.15 -3.82 -13.42
N ALA A 408 -5.69 -4.88 -12.75
CA ALA A 408 -6.57 -5.93 -12.24
C ALA A 408 -7.53 -5.41 -11.16
N ALA A 409 -7.08 -4.55 -10.24
CA ALA A 409 -7.94 -3.90 -9.25
C ALA A 409 -9.04 -3.07 -9.92
N MET A 410 -8.67 -2.19 -10.85
CA MET A 410 -9.64 -1.33 -11.57
C MET A 410 -10.66 -2.16 -12.36
N ASN A 411 -10.20 -3.20 -13.06
CA ASN A 411 -11.09 -4.10 -13.81
C ASN A 411 -11.93 -5.01 -12.93
N ALA A 412 -11.55 -5.21 -11.66
CA ALA A 412 -12.36 -5.89 -10.66
C ALA A 412 -13.37 -4.96 -9.97
N SER A 413 -13.51 -3.71 -10.44
CA SER A 413 -14.41 -2.71 -9.84
C SER A 413 -14.02 -2.29 -8.42
N VAL A 414 -12.71 -2.22 -8.13
CA VAL A 414 -12.19 -1.45 -7.00
C VAL A 414 -12.36 0.04 -7.30
N ASP A 415 -12.73 0.82 -6.29
CA ASP A 415 -13.07 2.23 -6.46
C ASP A 415 -11.93 3.18 -6.09
N LEU A 416 -11.15 2.82 -5.07
CA LEU A 416 -10.00 3.60 -4.60
C LEU A 416 -8.75 2.70 -4.47
N ILE A 417 -7.62 3.23 -4.90
CA ILE A 417 -6.29 2.65 -4.78
C ILE A 417 -5.52 3.49 -3.76
N LEU A 418 -5.04 2.82 -2.70
CA LEU A 418 -4.22 3.45 -1.68
C LEU A 418 -2.74 3.31 -2.02
N ILE A 419 -2.03 4.44 -2.05
CA ILE A 419 -0.56 4.51 -2.08
C ILE A 419 -0.15 5.44 -0.94
N ALA A 420 0.08 4.87 0.24
CA ALA A 420 0.22 5.64 1.47
C ALA A 420 1.69 5.91 1.84
N PHE A 421 2.52 4.88 1.91
CA PHE A 421 3.86 5.02 2.49
C PHE A 421 4.88 5.71 1.57
N ASP A 422 4.97 5.29 0.31
CA ASP A 422 5.93 5.79 -0.67
C ASP A 422 5.22 6.49 -1.83
N SER A 423 5.08 7.82 -1.73
CA SER A 423 4.39 8.65 -2.72
C SER A 423 4.99 8.56 -4.13
N ASP A 424 6.27 8.15 -4.27
CA ASP A 424 6.87 7.94 -5.60
C ASP A 424 6.18 6.81 -6.38
N LEU A 425 5.54 5.84 -5.71
CA LEU A 425 4.87 4.72 -6.36
C LEU A 425 3.62 5.16 -7.15
N TYR A 426 3.05 6.33 -6.83
CA TYR A 426 1.92 6.93 -7.55
C TYR A 426 2.24 7.19 -9.03
N TYR A 427 3.42 7.72 -9.34
CA TYR A 427 3.76 8.08 -10.72
C TYR A 427 3.79 6.87 -11.68
N PRO A 428 4.51 5.77 -11.40
CA PRO A 428 4.42 4.59 -12.26
C PRO A 428 3.01 3.97 -12.26
N ALA A 429 2.29 3.98 -11.14
CA ALA A 429 0.91 3.52 -11.07
C ALA A 429 -0.03 4.27 -12.05
N MET A 430 -0.04 5.60 -11.98
CA MET A 430 -0.81 6.46 -12.88
C MET A 430 -0.36 6.29 -14.33
N HIS A 431 0.95 6.25 -14.59
CA HIS A 431 1.50 6.03 -15.92
C HIS A 431 1.01 4.70 -16.54
N PHE A 432 1.00 3.62 -15.77
CA PHE A 432 0.50 2.32 -16.25
C PHE A 432 -0.99 2.33 -16.52
N LEU A 433 -1.80 3.02 -15.70
CA LEU A 433 -3.24 3.17 -15.99
C LEU A 433 -3.49 4.01 -17.24
N LEU A 434 -2.74 5.10 -17.45
CA LEU A 434 -2.81 5.88 -18.70
C LEU A 434 -2.45 4.99 -19.91
N GLN A 435 -1.40 4.17 -19.81
CA GLN A 435 -1.05 3.24 -20.89
C GLN A 435 -2.13 2.18 -21.11
N ALA A 436 -2.69 1.61 -20.04
CA ALA A 436 -3.75 0.61 -20.10
C ALA A 436 -5.03 1.19 -20.72
N GLU A 437 -5.39 2.43 -20.38
CA GLU A 437 -6.52 3.14 -20.98
C GLU A 437 -6.30 3.33 -22.49
N ALA A 438 -5.14 3.84 -22.90
CA ALA A 438 -4.82 4.06 -24.30
C ALA A 438 -4.81 2.75 -25.11
N ALA A 439 -4.40 1.65 -24.47
CA ALA A 439 -4.40 0.31 -25.07
C ALA A 439 -5.76 -0.41 -24.99
N GLY A 440 -6.81 0.22 -24.45
CA GLY A 440 -8.14 -0.41 -24.30
C GLY A 440 -8.19 -1.56 -23.31
N LYS A 441 -7.26 -1.62 -22.34
CA LYS A 441 -7.16 -2.68 -21.32
C LYS A 441 -7.95 -2.40 -20.04
N LEU A 442 -8.51 -1.19 -19.90
CA LEU A 442 -9.40 -0.85 -18.79
C LEU A 442 -10.85 -1.11 -19.17
N ASP A 443 -11.57 -1.83 -18.30
CA ASP A 443 -13.00 -2.07 -18.44
C ASP A 443 -13.77 -0.76 -18.17
N LYS A 444 -14.28 -0.16 -19.24
CA LYS A 444 -15.04 1.10 -19.18
C LYS A 444 -16.32 0.98 -18.35
N ALA A 445 -16.97 -0.18 -18.34
CA ALA A 445 -18.19 -0.39 -17.58
C ALA A 445 -17.89 -0.45 -16.08
N MET A 446 -16.78 -1.08 -15.69
CA MET A 446 -16.36 -1.11 -14.27
C MET A 446 -15.93 0.26 -13.78
N LEU A 447 -15.16 1.02 -14.58
CA LEU A 447 -14.82 2.40 -14.27
C LEU A 447 -16.05 3.29 -14.09
N GLU A 448 -17.05 3.15 -14.95
CA GLU A 448 -18.27 3.95 -14.87
C GLU A 448 -19.17 3.56 -13.68
N LYS A 449 -19.21 2.27 -13.30
CA LYS A 449 -19.84 1.85 -12.05
C LYS A 449 -19.13 2.47 -10.85
N SER A 450 -17.79 2.43 -10.85
CA SER A 450 -17.00 3.00 -9.77
C SER A 450 -17.20 4.52 -9.62
N ARG A 451 -17.15 5.25 -10.74
CA ARG A 451 -17.41 6.69 -10.78
C ARG A 451 -18.78 7.05 -10.18
N ARG A 452 -19.81 6.26 -10.47
CA ARG A 452 -21.14 6.47 -9.89
C ARG A 452 -21.14 6.30 -8.38
N ARG A 453 -20.52 5.23 -7.86
CA ARG A 453 -20.41 5.04 -6.40
C ARG A 453 -19.70 6.19 -5.71
N LEU A 454 -18.62 6.71 -6.31
CA LEU A 454 -17.86 7.82 -5.73
C LEU A 454 -18.74 9.07 -5.58
N LEU A 455 -19.53 9.38 -6.62
CA LEU A 455 -20.48 10.50 -6.59
C LEU A 455 -21.67 10.26 -5.65
N ASP A 456 -22.23 9.05 -5.65
CA ASP A 456 -23.36 8.68 -4.80
C ASP A 456 -22.94 8.70 -3.32
N TRP A 457 -21.69 8.32 -3.02
CA TRP A 457 -21.14 8.37 -1.67
C TRP A 457 -21.13 9.79 -1.12
N GLU A 458 -20.57 10.73 -1.90
CA GLU A 458 -20.50 12.16 -1.58
C GLU A 458 -21.89 12.76 -1.37
N TRP A 459 -22.79 12.57 -2.34
CA TRP A 459 -24.14 13.12 -2.28
C TRP A 459 -24.88 12.72 -1.00
N GLY A 460 -24.78 11.43 -0.61
CA GLY A 460 -25.45 10.96 0.60
C GLY A 460 -24.86 11.47 1.91
N MET A 461 -23.57 11.85 1.94
CA MET A 461 -22.96 12.48 3.11
C MET A 461 -23.44 13.93 3.29
N GLU A 462 -23.62 14.67 2.19
CA GLU A 462 -24.15 16.04 2.23
C GLU A 462 -25.63 16.09 2.64
N HIS A 463 -26.46 15.18 2.12
CA HIS A 463 -27.92 15.27 2.24
C HIS A 463 -28.49 14.65 3.53
N ARG A 464 -27.78 13.70 4.18
CA ARG A 464 -28.15 13.26 5.55
C ARG A 464 -27.95 14.35 6.58
N ALA A 465 -26.96 15.22 6.41
CA ALA A 465 -26.73 16.34 7.31
C ALA A 465 -27.85 17.40 7.27
N LEU A 466 -28.72 17.35 6.25
CA LEU A 466 -29.91 18.19 6.10
C LEU A 466 -31.21 17.50 6.57
N GLY A 467 -31.13 16.27 7.10
CA GLY A 467 -32.31 15.52 7.57
C GLY A 467 -33.23 15.00 6.46
N ILE A 468 -32.78 15.01 5.20
CA ILE A 468 -33.57 14.52 4.07
C ILE A 468 -33.36 13.00 3.96
N GLY A 469 -34.34 12.25 4.46
CA GLY A 469 -34.33 10.79 4.45
C GLY A 469 -34.23 10.20 3.03
N HIS A 470 -33.60 9.03 2.94
CA HIS A 470 -33.33 8.28 1.72
C HIS A 470 -34.59 7.59 1.16
N TRP A 471 -35.63 8.37 0.86
CA TRP A 471 -36.89 7.89 0.23
C TRP A 471 -37.16 8.54 -1.14
N ALA A 472 -36.23 9.35 -1.64
CA ALA A 472 -36.46 10.16 -2.83
C ALA A 472 -35.51 9.84 -4.00
N LEU A 473 -35.20 8.56 -4.26
CA LEU A 473 -34.62 8.16 -5.56
C LEU A 473 -35.19 6.80 -5.99
N GLY A 474 -36.40 6.85 -6.56
CA GLY A 474 -36.91 5.80 -7.42
C GLY A 474 -36.09 5.72 -8.70
N ILE A 475 -34.99 4.96 -8.67
CA ILE A 475 -34.27 4.54 -9.88
C ILE A 475 -34.46 3.02 -10.01
N GLY A 476 -35.55 2.65 -10.69
CA GLY A 476 -35.69 1.40 -11.45
C GLY A 476 -35.32 0.08 -10.77
N ARG A 477 -36.03 -0.34 -9.71
CA ARG A 477 -36.22 -1.78 -9.50
C ARG A 477 -37.18 -2.28 -10.58
N SER A 478 -36.64 -2.99 -11.56
CA SER A 478 -37.41 -3.74 -12.55
C SER A 478 -38.29 -4.79 -11.85
N GLU A 479 -39.55 -4.44 -11.59
CA GLU A 479 -40.61 -5.42 -11.38
C GLU A 479 -40.85 -6.19 -12.68
N LYS A 480 -40.20 -7.35 -12.81
CA LYS A 480 -40.62 -8.41 -13.73
C LYS A 480 -40.55 -9.74 -13.01
N SER A 481 -41.68 -10.17 -12.45
CA SER A 481 -42.19 -11.56 -12.54
C SER A 481 -43.39 -11.79 -11.62
N LYS A 482 -44.53 -11.17 -11.92
CA LYS A 482 -45.83 -11.74 -11.55
C LYS A 482 -46.81 -11.60 -12.71
N VAL A 483 -46.75 -12.55 -13.64
CA VAL A 483 -47.87 -12.86 -14.54
C VAL A 483 -48.10 -14.37 -14.53
N LYS A 484 -49.11 -14.75 -13.73
CA LYS A 484 -50.15 -15.76 -13.96
C LYS A 484 -49.80 -17.00 -14.80
N SER A 485 -49.79 -18.16 -14.14
CA SER A 485 -50.40 -19.39 -14.66
C SER A 485 -51.62 -19.75 -13.81
N GLN A 486 -52.79 -19.37 -14.31
CA GLN A 486 -54.07 -20.00 -13.99
C GLN A 486 -54.81 -20.17 -15.31
N LYS A 487 -54.69 -21.37 -15.88
CA LYS A 487 -55.73 -22.13 -16.57
C LYS A 487 -55.21 -23.53 -16.81
#